data_AF-A0A962FAN3-F1
#
_entry.id   AF-A0A962FAN3-F1
#
_cell.length_a   1.000
_cell.length_b   1.000
_cell.length_c   1.000
_cell.angle_alpha   90.00
_cell.angle_beta   90.00
_cell.angle_gamma   90.00
#
_symmetry.space_group_name_H-M   'P 1'
#
loop_
_entity.id
_entity.type
_entity.pdbx_description
1 polymer ?
#
loop_
_entity_poly.entity_id
_entity_poly.type
_entity_poly.pdbx_seq_one_letter_code
_entity_poly.pdbx_strand_id
1 'polypeptide(L)'
;MWRALLEPLAFFIAPFAIYVVYLLARGRHPLKPAHWPNAAVVALTISGLVVAIVGMLYFGFAARRQTGAYVPAHVENGKVVPGHFE
;
A
#
# COMPACT_ATOMS: atom_id res chain seq x y z
N MET A 1 3.63 1.83 14.00
CA MET A 1 2.60 0.89 13.51
C MET A 1 1.56 1.53 12.58
N TRP A 2 1.39 2.86 12.57
CA TRP A 2 0.46 3.58 11.68
C TRP A 2 0.65 3.28 10.18
N ARG A 3 1.88 3.08 9.72
CA ARG A 3 2.20 2.74 8.31
C ARG A 3 1.48 1.48 7.80
N ALA A 4 1.39 0.43 8.63
CA ALA A 4 0.73 -0.82 8.27
C ALA A 4 -0.79 -0.65 8.04
N LEU A 5 -1.38 0.44 8.53
CA LEU A 5 -2.77 0.80 8.27
C LEU A 5 -2.89 1.78 7.11
N LEU A 6 -2.01 2.79 7.04
CA LEU A 6 -2.11 3.81 6.00
C LEU A 6 -1.77 3.31 4.60
N GLU A 7 -0.80 2.41 4.46
CA GLU A 7 -0.42 1.89 3.14
C GLU A 7 -1.60 1.14 2.48
N PRO A 8 -2.25 0.14 3.11
CA PRO A 8 -3.44 -0.50 2.53
C PRO A 8 -4.62 0.47 2.34
N LEU A 9 -4.82 1.40 3.28
CA LEU A 9 -5.90 2.37 3.20
C LEU A 9 -5.71 3.32 2.01
N ALA A 10 -4.49 3.75 1.73
CA ALA A 10 -4.17 4.58 0.58
C ALA A 10 -4.48 3.85 -0.73
N PHE A 11 -4.10 2.57 -0.85
CA PHE A 11 -4.45 1.75 -2.02
C PHE A 11 -5.96 1.56 -2.19
N PHE A 12 -6.68 1.37 -1.10
CA PHE A 12 -8.14 1.25 -1.12
C PHE A 12 -8.84 2.55 -1.56
N ILE A 13 -8.36 3.71 -1.08
CA ILE A 13 -8.95 5.02 -1.41
C ILE A 13 -8.57 5.49 -2.81
N ALA A 14 -7.47 5.00 -3.40
CA ALA A 14 -6.96 5.48 -4.67
C ALA A 14 -8.00 5.52 -5.82
N PRO A 15 -8.83 4.49 -6.05
CA PRO A 15 -9.88 4.56 -7.09
C PRO A 15 -10.92 5.64 -6.83
N PHE A 16 -11.29 5.88 -5.56
CA PHE A 16 -12.20 6.96 -5.19
C PHE A 16 -11.57 8.32 -5.46
N ALA A 17 -10.30 8.52 -5.09
CA ALA A 17 -9.57 9.75 -5.36
C ALA A 17 -9.50 10.04 -6.87
N ILE A 18 -9.17 9.03 -7.68
CA ILE A 18 -9.15 9.12 -9.15
C ILE A 18 -10.53 9.51 -9.68
N TYR A 19 -11.61 8.90 -9.16
CA TYR A 19 -12.96 9.21 -9.61
C TYR A 19 -13.41 10.62 -9.22
N VAL A 20 -13.05 11.09 -8.02
CA VAL A 20 -13.30 12.48 -7.58
C VAL A 20 -12.58 13.46 -8.51
N VAL A 21 -11.30 13.22 -8.82
CA VAL A 21 -10.54 14.04 -9.78
C VAL A 21 -11.22 14.06 -11.15
N TYR A 22 -11.69 12.91 -11.61
CA TYR A 22 -12.45 12.81 -12.86
C TYR A 22 -13.76 13.62 -12.86
N LEU A 23 -14.52 13.60 -11.75
CA LEU A 23 -15.74 14.41 -11.62
C LEU A 23 -15.41 15.91 -11.65
N LEU A 24 -14.40 16.33 -10.90
CA LEU A 24 -13.94 17.71 -10.88
C LEU A 24 -13.48 18.19 -12.26
N ALA A 25 -12.73 17.36 -12.99
CA ALA A 25 -12.30 17.64 -14.35
C ALA A 25 -13.48 17.80 -15.34
N ARG A 26 -14.62 17.14 -15.08
CA ARG A 26 -15.86 17.32 -15.85
C ARG A 26 -16.76 18.46 -15.33
N GLY A 27 -16.30 19.27 -14.37
CA GLY A 27 -17.11 20.32 -13.74
C GLY A 27 -18.25 19.77 -12.88
N ARG A 28 -18.22 18.49 -12.52
CA ARG A 28 -19.24 17.82 -11.69
C ARG A 28 -18.80 17.83 -10.23
N HIS A 29 -19.64 18.39 -9.38
CA HIS A 29 -19.34 18.45 -7.95
C HIS A 29 -19.47 17.05 -7.30
N PRO A 30 -18.42 16.53 -6.63
CA PRO A 30 -18.41 15.16 -6.08
C PRO A 30 -19.39 14.97 -4.93
N LEU A 31 -19.75 16.03 -4.20
CA LEU A 31 -20.74 15.95 -3.11
C LEU A 31 -22.19 15.84 -3.60
N LYS A 32 -22.46 15.90 -4.92
CA LYS A 32 -23.82 15.75 -5.47
C LYS A 32 -24.10 14.28 -5.79
N PRO A 33 -25.08 13.63 -5.14
CA PRO A 33 -25.40 12.22 -5.39
C PRO A 33 -25.73 11.90 -6.85
N ALA A 34 -26.33 12.86 -7.58
CA ALA A 34 -26.68 12.71 -8.99
C ALA A 34 -25.48 12.41 -9.92
N HIS A 35 -24.25 12.69 -9.50
CA HIS A 35 -23.05 12.40 -10.29
C HIS A 35 -22.49 11.00 -10.05
N TRP A 36 -23.06 10.25 -9.11
CA TRP A 36 -22.71 8.88 -8.80
C TRP A 36 -23.75 7.95 -9.41
N PRO A 37 -23.41 7.21 -10.49
CA PRO A 37 -24.29 6.17 -10.99
C PRO A 37 -24.63 5.14 -9.89
N ASN A 38 -25.80 4.51 -9.97
CA ASN A 38 -26.32 3.62 -8.90
C ASN A 38 -25.33 2.55 -8.41
N ALA A 39 -24.45 2.05 -9.29
CA ALA A 39 -23.44 1.04 -8.95
C ALA A 39 -22.01 1.60 -8.77
N ALA A 40 -21.79 2.91 -8.89
CA ALA A 40 -20.44 3.49 -8.90
C ALA A 40 -19.70 3.28 -7.58
N VAL A 41 -20.37 3.52 -6.45
CA VAL A 41 -19.77 3.32 -5.11
C VAL A 41 -19.39 1.86 -4.89
N VAL A 42 -20.25 0.92 -5.29
CA VAL A 42 -19.99 -0.52 -5.19
C VAL A 42 -18.80 -0.91 -6.08
N ALA A 43 -18.80 -0.48 -7.35
CA ALA A 43 -17.70 -0.76 -8.27
C ALA A 43 -16.37 -0.19 -7.74
N LEU A 44 -16.35 1.06 -7.28
CA LEU A 44 -15.16 1.69 -6.70
C LEU A 44 -14.68 0.99 -5.42
N THR A 45 -15.61 0.51 -4.60
CA THR A 45 -15.29 -0.26 -3.39
C THR A 45 -14.62 -1.59 -3.76
N ILE A 46 -15.20 -2.33 -4.71
CA ILE A 46 -14.63 -3.59 -5.20
C ILE A 46 -13.26 -3.34 -5.83
N SER A 47 -13.14 -2.35 -6.71
CA SER A 47 -11.85 -1.97 -7.32
C SER A 47 -10.82 -1.58 -6.26
N GLY A 48 -11.20 -0.81 -5.25
CA GLY A 48 -10.33 -0.42 -4.13
C GLY A 48 -9.84 -1.63 -3.35
N LEU A 49 -10.72 -2.57 -3.02
CA LEU A 49 -10.34 -3.81 -2.35
C LEU A 49 -9.36 -4.63 -3.19
N VAL A 50 -9.62 -4.78 -4.49
CA VAL A 50 -8.73 -5.49 -5.41
C VAL A 50 -7.35 -4.83 -5.44
N VAL A 51 -7.27 -3.51 -5.58
CA VAL A 51 -6.00 -2.77 -5.59
C VAL A 51 -5.25 -2.93 -4.28
N ALA A 52 -5.93 -2.84 -3.13
CA ALA A 52 -5.32 -3.02 -1.82
C ALA A 52 -4.79 -4.45 -1.63
N ILE A 53 -5.56 -5.47 -2.01
CA ILE A 53 -5.15 -6.88 -1.93
C ILE A 53 -3.96 -7.15 -2.84
N VAL A 54 -4.02 -6.72 -4.11
CA VAL A 54 -2.92 -6.89 -5.07
C VAL A 54 -1.66 -6.19 -4.59
N GLY A 55 -1.77 -4.95 -4.09
CA GLY A 55 -0.64 -4.23 -3.50
C GLY A 55 -0.05 -4.98 -2.32
N MET A 56 -0.88 -5.43 -1.37
CA MET A 56 -0.45 -6.20 -0.22
C MET A 56 0.29 -7.48 -0.64
N LEU A 57 -0.24 -8.25 -1.58
CA LEU A 57 0.40 -9.46 -2.08
C LEU A 57 1.72 -9.12 -2.77
N TYR A 58 1.71 -8.13 -3.66
CA TYR A 58 2.90 -7.70 -4.39
C TYR A 58 4.04 -7.32 -3.43
N PHE A 59 3.80 -6.40 -2.51
CA PHE A 59 4.83 -5.98 -1.55
C PHE A 59 5.18 -7.06 -0.53
N GLY A 60 4.19 -7.88 -0.15
CA GLY A 60 4.39 -9.01 0.76
C GLY A 60 5.35 -10.06 0.21
N PHE A 61 5.30 -10.33 -1.09
CA PHE A 61 6.17 -11.29 -1.78
C PHE A 61 7.44 -10.65 -2.37
N ALA A 62 7.37 -9.39 -2.81
CA ALA A 62 8.53 -8.69 -3.40
C ALA A 62 9.54 -8.21 -2.35
N ALA A 63 9.16 -8.14 -1.08
CA ALA A 63 10.07 -7.76 -0.01
C ALA A 63 11.22 -8.78 0.11
N ARG A 64 12.46 -8.35 -0.19
CA ARG A 64 13.66 -9.13 0.13
C ARG A 64 13.76 -9.27 1.64
N ARG A 65 13.59 -10.50 2.13
CA ARG A 65 13.87 -10.86 3.51
C ARG A 65 15.28 -11.42 3.55
N GLN A 66 16.08 -10.93 4.51
CA GLN A 66 17.33 -11.57 4.88
C GLN A 66 16.96 -12.92 5.50
N THR A 67 16.97 -13.98 4.70
CA THR A 67 16.61 -15.35 5.13
C THR A 67 17.73 -16.07 5.87
N GLY A 68 18.92 -15.45 5.91
CA GLY A 68 20.12 -15.98 6.53
C GLY A 68 20.08 -16.01 8.05
N ALA A 69 20.98 -16.78 8.65
CA ALA A 69 21.18 -16.77 10.10
C ALA A 69 21.77 -15.42 10.52
N TYR A 70 21.27 -14.88 11.64
CA TYR A 70 21.88 -13.68 12.20
C TYR A 70 23.20 -14.03 12.85
N VAL A 71 24.28 -13.49 12.30
CA VAL A 71 25.62 -13.55 12.90
C VAL A 71 25.76 -12.32 13.80
N PRO A 72 25.84 -12.49 15.13
CA PRO A 72 25.98 -11.36 16.04
C PRO A 72 27.32 -10.66 15.85
N ALA A 73 27.35 -9.38 16.23
CA ALA A 73 28.58 -8.61 16.26
C ALA A 73 29.59 -9.30 17.18
N HIS A 74 30.81 -9.50 16.68
CA HIS A 74 31.88 -10.17 17.41
C HIS A 74 33.20 -9.46 17.16
N VAL A 75 34.18 -9.75 18.02
CA VAL A 75 35.53 -9.20 17.90
C VAL A 75 36.42 -10.25 17.29
N GLU A 76 37.05 -9.91 16.16
CA GLU A 76 38.01 -10.76 15.47
C GLU A 76 39.34 -9.99 15.34
N ASN A 77 40.43 -10.56 15.85
CA ASN A 77 41.76 -9.93 15.84
C ASN A 77 41.79 -8.49 16.40
N GLY A 78 41.02 -8.23 17.46
CA GLY A 78 40.94 -6.92 18.11
C GLY A 78 40.12 -5.87 17.35
N LYS A 79 39.48 -6.23 16.23
CA LYS A 79 38.55 -5.36 15.50
C LYS A 79 37.11 -5.83 15.69
N VAL A 80 36.19 -4.88 15.82
CA VAL A 80 34.76 -5.15 15.91
C VAL A 80 34.21 -5.40 14.51
N VAL A 81 33.72 -6.62 14.28
CA VAL A 81 32.99 -7.00 13.07
C VAL A 81 31.49 -6.78 13.34
N PRO A 82 30.80 -5.94 12.55
CA PRO A 82 29.38 -5.69 12.74
C PRO A 82 28.56 -6.93 12.40
N GLY A 83 27.45 -7.12 13.13
CA GLY A 83 26.53 -8.22 12.88
C GLY A 83 25.90 -8.12 11.50
N HIS A 84 25.73 -9.26 10.84
CA HIS A 84 25.13 -9.36 9.52
C HIS A 84 24.22 -10.58 9.44
N PHE A 85 23.43 -10.64 8.38
CA PHE A 85 22.68 -11.83 8.00
C PHE A 85 23.43 -12.52 6.85
N GLU A 86 23.64 -13.83 6.97
CA GLU A 86 24.23 -14.69 5.94
C GLU A 86 23.38 -15.92 5.68
#